data_AF-A0A2X3GGY7-F1
#
_entry.id   AF-A0A2X3GGY7-F1
#
_cell.length_a   1.000
_cell.length_b   1.000
_cell.length_c   1.000
_cell.angle_alpha   90.00
_cell.angle_beta   90.00
_cell.angle_gamma   90.00
#
_symmetry.space_group_name_H-M   'P 1'
#
loop_
_entity.id
_entity.type
_entity.pdbx_description
1 polymer ?
#
loop_
_entity_poly.entity_id
_entity_poly.type
_entity_poly.pdbx_seq_one_letter_code
_entity_poly.pdbx_strand_id
1 'polypeptide(L)'
;MFHLDTLSTLVAATLVLLLGRKLVQTVPFLKKYTIPEPVAGGLLVALALLALKKSMDIEIDFDMSLKDPLMLAFFATIGLNANLASLRAGGKVLGTFLIVVVGLLLLQNALGIGMATLLGLDPLMGLLAGSITLSGGHGTGAAWSKLFVERYGFANATEVADGLRDFRPGAGRPDRRPGGALSGEALFLTGRDTGRSGGANRL
;
A
#
# COMPACT_ATOMS: atom_id res chain seq x y z
N MET A 1 -30.37 8.39 -6.95
CA MET A 1 -28.96 8.22 -7.35
C MET A 1 -28.55 9.47 -8.11
N PHE A 2 -27.59 10.22 -7.60
CA PHE A 2 -27.03 11.40 -8.29
C PHE A 2 -25.76 10.98 -9.00
N HIS A 3 -25.75 11.07 -10.33
CA HIS A 3 -24.58 10.72 -11.14
C HIS A 3 -23.78 11.99 -11.43
N LEU A 4 -22.51 12.00 -11.04
CA LEU A 4 -21.58 13.07 -11.39
C LEU A 4 -20.92 12.74 -12.72
N ASP A 5 -21.03 13.65 -13.68
CA ASP A 5 -20.35 13.55 -14.96
C ASP A 5 -18.82 13.59 -14.78
N THR A 6 -18.09 13.28 -15.85
CA THR A 6 -16.64 13.19 -15.84
C THR A 6 -15.96 14.45 -15.27
N LEU A 7 -16.42 15.65 -15.63
CA LEU A 7 -15.83 16.90 -15.16
C LEU A 7 -16.15 17.16 -13.68
N SER A 8 -17.40 16.98 -13.26
CA SER A 8 -17.78 17.13 -11.85
C SER A 8 -17.07 16.13 -10.96
N THR A 9 -16.88 14.90 -11.43
CA THR A 9 -16.11 13.87 -10.72
C THR A 9 -14.64 14.28 -10.56
N LEU A 10 -14.02 14.85 -11.58
CA LEU A 10 -12.63 15.34 -11.50
C LEU A 10 -12.49 16.54 -10.54
N VAL A 11 -13.44 17.47 -10.56
CA VAL A 11 -13.50 18.60 -9.62
C VAL A 11 -13.67 18.08 -8.20
N ALA A 12 -14.60 17.15 -7.97
CA ALA A 12 -14.82 16.52 -6.68
C ALA A 12 -13.53 15.82 -6.20
N ALA A 13 -12.88 15.01 -7.05
CA ALA A 13 -11.63 14.34 -6.72
C ALA A 13 -10.52 15.33 -6.32
N THR A 14 -10.42 16.47 -7.01
CA THR A 14 -9.46 17.53 -6.68
C THR A 14 -9.79 18.19 -5.33
N LEU A 15 -11.07 18.43 -5.03
CA LEU A 15 -11.49 18.95 -3.72
C LEU A 15 -11.19 17.96 -2.60
N VAL A 16 -11.43 16.66 -2.81
CA VAL A 16 -11.08 15.59 -1.87
C VAL A 16 -9.57 15.58 -1.61
N LEU A 17 -8.75 15.74 -2.66
CA LEU A 17 -7.29 15.81 -2.53
C LEU A 17 -6.85 17.01 -1.68
N LEU A 18 -7.41 18.21 -1.94
CA LEU A 18 -7.09 19.42 -1.19
C LEU A 18 -7.54 19.32 0.28
N LEU A 19 -8.70 18.74 0.53
CA LEU A 19 -9.19 18.42 1.87
C LEU A 19 -8.25 17.46 2.60
N GLY A 20 -7.83 16.39 1.92
CA GLY A 20 -6.87 15.42 2.45
C GLY A 20 -5.53 16.06 2.81
N ARG A 21 -5.01 16.95 1.95
CA ARG A 21 -3.80 17.72 2.22
C ARG A 21 -3.94 18.59 3.47
N LYS A 22 -5.05 19.34 3.59
CA LYS A 22 -5.33 20.15 4.79
C LYS A 22 -5.41 19.28 6.04
N LEU A 23 -6.05 18.12 5.95
CA LEU A 23 -6.21 17.18 7.06
C LEU A 23 -4.87 16.61 7.54
N VAL A 24 -4.03 16.13 6.61
CA VAL A 24 -2.69 15.59 6.93
C VAL A 24 -1.79 16.66 7.53
N GLN A 25 -1.89 17.91 7.09
CA GLN A 25 -1.13 19.02 7.65
C GLN A 25 -1.61 19.45 9.05
N THR A 26 -2.91 19.30 9.34
CA THR A 26 -3.49 19.72 10.62
C THR A 26 -3.32 18.65 11.71
N VAL A 27 -3.39 17.37 11.35
CA VAL A 27 -3.39 16.27 12.32
C VAL A 27 -1.99 15.63 12.41
N PRO A 28 -1.27 15.76 13.54
CA PRO A 28 0.09 15.24 13.69
C PRO A 28 0.20 13.72 13.54
N PHE A 29 -0.86 12.98 13.85
CA PHE A 29 -0.92 11.52 13.68
C PHE A 29 -0.82 11.11 12.20
N LEU A 30 -1.60 11.72 11.32
CA LEU A 30 -1.57 11.41 9.88
C LEU A 30 -0.21 11.76 9.26
N LYS A 31 0.41 12.85 9.73
CA LYS A 31 1.76 13.23 9.34
C LYS A 31 2.82 12.23 9.85
N LYS A 32 2.69 11.74 11.08
CA LYS A 32 3.63 10.79 11.71
C LYS A 32 3.69 9.46 10.96
N TYR A 33 2.58 8.99 10.41
CA TYR A 33 2.50 7.74 9.64
C TYR A 33 2.61 7.93 8.12
N THR A 34 2.92 9.16 7.65
CA THR A 34 3.09 9.50 6.23
C THR A 34 1.90 8.99 5.38
N ILE A 35 0.69 9.11 5.91
CA ILE A 35 -0.51 8.70 5.17
C ILE A 35 -0.65 9.62 3.95
N PRO A 36 -0.75 9.07 2.73
CA PRO A 36 -0.90 9.88 1.53
C PRO A 36 -2.15 10.78 1.62
N GLU A 37 -2.00 12.04 1.20
CA GLU A 37 -3.08 13.04 1.19
C GLU A 37 -4.35 12.55 0.47
N PRO A 38 -4.29 11.88 -0.70
CA PRO A 38 -5.48 11.36 -1.37
C PRO A 38 -6.23 10.30 -0.55
N VAL A 39 -5.48 9.47 0.20
CA VAL A 39 -6.06 8.39 1.02
C VAL A 39 -6.76 8.97 2.24
N ALA A 40 -6.14 9.94 2.90
CA ALA A 40 -6.73 10.63 4.05
C ALA A 40 -8.03 11.37 3.67
N GLY A 41 -8.01 12.13 2.56
CA GLY A 41 -9.19 12.82 2.07
C GLY A 41 -10.29 11.86 1.61
N GLY A 42 -9.91 10.83 0.86
CA GLY A 42 -10.84 9.81 0.36
C GLY A 42 -11.53 9.04 1.50
N LEU A 43 -10.79 8.66 2.55
CA LEU A 43 -11.36 7.99 3.71
C LEU A 43 -12.38 8.87 4.44
N LEU A 44 -12.07 10.16 4.62
CA LEU A 44 -12.99 11.11 5.26
C LEU A 44 -14.28 11.25 4.45
N VAL A 45 -14.18 11.41 3.13
CA VAL A 45 -15.34 11.53 2.25
C VAL A 45 -16.12 10.22 2.18
N ALA A 46 -15.46 9.07 2.15
CA ALA A 46 -16.11 7.76 2.17
C ALA A 46 -16.94 7.56 3.44
N LEU A 47 -16.41 7.95 4.62
CA LEU A 47 -17.16 7.90 5.88
C LEU A 47 -18.36 8.87 5.87
N ALA A 48 -18.21 10.06 5.29
CA ALA A 48 -19.30 11.02 5.15
C ALA A 48 -20.41 10.49 4.22
N LEU A 49 -20.05 9.93 3.08
CA LEU A 49 -20.99 9.30 2.14
C LEU A 49 -21.69 8.09 2.76
N LEU A 50 -20.96 7.27 3.54
CA LEU A 50 -21.55 6.15 4.27
C LEU A 50 -22.59 6.61 5.29
N ALA A 51 -22.30 7.67 6.06
CA ALA A 51 -23.25 8.25 7.01
C ALA A 51 -24.48 8.83 6.31
N LEU A 52 -24.29 9.48 5.15
CA LEU A 52 -25.35 10.05 4.35
C LEU A 52 -26.26 8.96 3.76
N LYS A 53 -25.68 7.89 3.22
CA LYS A 53 -26.41 6.73 2.72
C LYS A 53 -27.25 6.08 3.83
N LYS A 54 -26.68 5.89 5.03
CA LYS A 54 -27.40 5.28 6.16
C LYS A 54 -28.53 6.15 6.72
N SER A 55 -28.39 7.48 6.66
CA SER A 55 -29.33 8.41 7.31
C SER A 55 -30.42 8.93 6.37
N MET A 56 -30.09 9.13 5.09
CA MET A 56 -30.96 9.80 4.12
C MET A 56 -31.19 8.99 2.84
N ASP A 57 -30.62 7.78 2.74
CA ASP A 57 -30.69 6.90 1.55
C ASP A 57 -30.23 7.56 0.24
N ILE A 58 -29.37 8.58 0.36
CA ILE A 58 -28.80 9.29 -0.80
C ILE A 58 -27.57 8.51 -1.28
N GLU A 59 -27.61 8.12 -2.56
CA GLU A 59 -26.49 7.49 -3.26
C GLU A 59 -25.91 8.42 -4.33
N ILE A 60 -24.61 8.66 -4.25
CA ILE A 60 -23.82 9.46 -5.20
C ILE A 60 -22.92 8.51 -5.98
N ASP A 61 -23.02 8.57 -7.30
CA ASP A 61 -22.20 7.78 -8.22
C ASP A 61 -21.21 8.70 -8.94
N PHE A 62 -19.99 8.19 -9.13
CA PHE A 62 -18.87 8.91 -9.70
C PHE A 62 -18.46 8.26 -11.02
N ASP A 63 -18.20 9.09 -12.04
CA ASP A 63 -17.72 8.60 -13.31
C ASP A 63 -16.25 8.12 -13.23
N MET A 64 -16.04 6.81 -13.43
CA MET A 64 -14.73 6.16 -13.35
C MET A 64 -13.96 6.15 -14.67
N SER A 65 -14.50 6.73 -15.75
CA SER A 65 -13.91 6.66 -17.10
C SER A 65 -12.47 7.20 -17.17
N LEU A 66 -12.12 8.17 -16.32
CA LEU A 66 -10.78 8.76 -16.27
C LEU A 66 -9.78 8.03 -15.35
N LYS A 67 -10.22 7.05 -14.55
CA LYS A 67 -9.36 6.34 -13.59
C LYS A 67 -8.17 5.66 -14.27
N ASP A 68 -8.44 4.86 -15.29
CA ASP A 68 -7.42 4.07 -15.98
C ASP A 68 -6.44 4.96 -16.79
N PRO A 69 -6.92 5.95 -17.58
CA PRO A 69 -6.03 6.92 -18.25
C PRO A 69 -5.13 7.72 -17.29
N LEU A 70 -5.67 8.21 -16.16
CA LEU A 70 -4.87 8.94 -15.16
C LEU A 70 -3.83 8.03 -14.50
N MET A 71 -4.18 6.79 -14.20
CA MET A 71 -3.25 5.81 -13.65
C MET A 71 -2.10 5.51 -14.63
N LEU A 72 -2.42 5.34 -15.91
CA LEU A 72 -1.42 5.16 -16.96
C LEU A 72 -0.52 6.40 -17.10
N ALA A 73 -1.10 7.59 -17.13
CA ALA A 73 -0.35 8.84 -17.19
C ALA A 73 0.60 9.02 -15.98
N PHE A 74 0.15 8.63 -14.78
CA PHE A 74 0.97 8.64 -13.57
C PHE A 74 2.18 7.71 -13.68
N PHE A 75 1.96 6.44 -14.05
CA PHE A 75 3.06 5.48 -14.22
C PHE A 75 3.99 5.86 -15.36
N ALA A 76 3.45 6.38 -16.47
CA ALA A 76 4.24 6.90 -17.58
C ALA A 76 5.12 8.07 -17.13
N THR A 77 4.57 9.01 -16.35
CA THR A 77 5.33 10.16 -15.83
C THR A 77 6.43 9.73 -14.87
N ILE A 78 6.18 8.75 -13.97
CA ILE A 78 7.22 8.18 -13.10
C ILE A 78 8.33 7.54 -13.93
N GLY A 79 7.97 6.80 -14.98
CA GLY A 79 8.93 6.17 -15.89
C GLY A 79 9.76 7.19 -16.67
N LEU A 80 9.13 8.24 -17.19
CA LEU A 80 9.80 9.32 -17.95
C LEU A 80 10.68 10.21 -17.05
N ASN A 81 10.30 10.40 -15.78
CA ASN A 81 11.09 11.12 -14.79
C ASN A 81 12.18 10.24 -14.15
N ALA A 82 12.26 8.95 -14.51
CA ALA A 82 13.28 8.07 -13.99
C ALA A 82 14.66 8.48 -14.52
N ASN A 83 15.56 8.85 -13.60
CA ASN A 83 16.91 9.25 -13.97
C ASN A 83 17.77 8.01 -14.28
N LEU A 84 17.92 7.72 -15.58
CA LEU A 84 18.76 6.63 -16.08
C LEU A 84 20.24 6.77 -15.65
N ALA A 85 20.72 7.99 -15.46
CA ALA A 85 22.09 8.22 -14.97
C ALA A 85 22.21 7.80 -13.49
N SER A 86 21.21 8.06 -12.65
CA SER A 86 21.17 7.57 -11.26
C SER A 86 21.08 6.04 -11.20
N LEU A 87 20.31 5.42 -12.11
CA LEU A 87 20.23 3.96 -12.21
C LEU A 87 21.59 3.37 -12.59
N ARG A 88 22.28 3.97 -13.57
CA ARG A 88 23.61 3.55 -14.00
C ARG A 88 24.67 3.77 -12.91
N ALA A 89 24.58 4.86 -12.15
CA ALA A 89 25.47 5.16 -11.03
C ALA A 89 25.33 4.14 -9.89
N GLY A 90 24.15 3.53 -9.71
CA GLY A 90 23.94 2.44 -8.76
C GLY A 90 24.76 1.18 -9.06
N GLY A 91 25.18 0.98 -10.33
CA GLY A 91 26.17 -0.01 -10.73
C GLY A 91 25.99 -1.40 -10.11
N LYS A 92 27.04 -1.94 -9.49
CA LYS A 92 27.04 -3.26 -8.86
C LYS A 92 26.14 -3.36 -7.63
N VAL A 93 25.94 -2.27 -6.89
CA VAL A 93 25.09 -2.24 -5.69
C VAL A 93 23.62 -2.41 -6.08
N LEU A 94 23.18 -1.71 -7.13
CA LEU A 94 21.83 -1.85 -7.67
C LEU A 94 21.58 -3.28 -8.19
N GLY A 95 22.53 -3.86 -8.91
CA GLY A 95 22.42 -5.25 -9.40
C GLY A 95 22.33 -6.27 -8.27
N THR A 96 23.15 -6.12 -7.23
CA THR A 96 23.11 -7.00 -6.05
C THR A 96 21.79 -6.84 -5.30
N PHE A 97 21.32 -5.60 -5.11
CA PHE A 97 20.03 -5.31 -4.51
C PHE A 97 18.88 -5.96 -5.29
N LEU A 98 18.88 -5.86 -6.62
CA LEU A 98 17.90 -6.51 -7.50
C LEU A 98 17.88 -8.03 -7.31
N ILE A 99 19.05 -8.67 -7.28
CA ILE A 99 19.15 -10.12 -7.07
C ILE A 99 18.56 -10.51 -5.71
N VAL A 100 18.89 -9.78 -4.65
CA VAL A 100 18.36 -10.03 -3.31
C VAL A 100 16.84 -9.85 -3.29
N VAL A 101 16.32 -8.76 -3.86
CA VAL A 101 14.87 -8.51 -3.93
C VAL A 101 14.16 -9.60 -4.72
N VAL A 102 14.67 -9.99 -5.89
CA VAL A 102 14.09 -11.09 -6.67
C VAL A 102 14.11 -12.40 -5.89
N GLY A 103 15.20 -12.71 -5.19
CA GLY A 103 15.27 -13.88 -4.31
C GLY A 103 14.21 -13.85 -3.20
N LEU A 104 14.02 -12.70 -2.55
CA LEU A 104 12.98 -12.51 -1.54
C LEU A 104 11.56 -12.62 -2.14
N LEU A 105 11.33 -12.11 -3.35
CA LEU A 105 10.05 -12.24 -4.06
C LEU A 105 9.73 -13.70 -4.41
N LEU A 106 10.74 -14.47 -4.85
CA LEU A 106 10.57 -15.89 -5.12
C LEU A 106 10.24 -16.68 -3.85
N LEU A 107 10.94 -16.38 -2.75
CA LEU A 107 10.62 -16.95 -1.45
C LEU A 107 9.20 -16.59 -1.00
N GLN A 108 8.79 -15.32 -1.16
CA GLN A 108 7.44 -14.87 -0.83
C GLN A 108 6.37 -15.57 -1.67
N ASN A 109 6.64 -15.82 -2.96
CA ASN A 109 5.74 -16.57 -3.83
C ASN A 109 5.65 -18.05 -3.43
N ALA A 110 6.78 -18.69 -3.12
CA ALA A 110 6.81 -20.06 -2.65
C ALA A 110 6.03 -20.22 -1.33
N LEU A 111 6.21 -19.29 -0.39
CA LEU A 111 5.48 -19.27 0.87
C LEU A 111 3.98 -18.96 0.66
N GLY A 112 3.65 -18.00 -0.21
CA GLY A 112 2.26 -17.65 -0.53
C GLY A 112 1.49 -18.79 -1.17
N ILE A 113 2.07 -19.43 -2.19
CA ILE A 113 1.51 -20.63 -2.82
C ILE A 113 1.44 -21.79 -1.82
N GLY A 114 2.51 -22.01 -1.05
CA GLY A 114 2.56 -23.07 -0.04
C GLY A 114 1.46 -22.93 1.01
N MET A 115 1.25 -21.74 1.55
CA MET A 115 0.18 -21.48 2.52
C MET A 115 -1.21 -21.61 1.89
N ALA A 116 -1.41 -21.09 0.66
CA ALA A 116 -2.69 -21.23 -0.04
C ALA A 116 -3.05 -22.71 -0.27
N THR A 117 -2.10 -23.51 -0.76
CA THR A 117 -2.30 -24.96 -0.99
C THR A 117 -2.54 -25.74 0.31
N LEU A 118 -1.83 -25.41 1.39
CA LEU A 118 -2.06 -26.02 2.71
C LEU A 118 -3.45 -25.71 3.28
N LEU A 119 -4.01 -24.56 2.95
CA LEU A 119 -5.36 -24.15 3.33
C LEU A 119 -6.43 -24.65 2.35
N GLY A 120 -6.07 -25.42 1.32
CA GLY A 120 -6.97 -25.90 0.27
C GLY A 120 -7.48 -24.80 -0.68
N LEU A 121 -6.81 -23.64 -0.71
CA LEU A 121 -7.12 -22.51 -1.56
C LEU A 121 -6.32 -22.57 -2.87
N ASP A 122 -6.79 -21.82 -3.87
CA ASP A 122 -6.13 -21.73 -5.17
C ASP A 122 -4.71 -21.11 -5.03
N PRO A 123 -3.65 -21.73 -5.59
CA PRO A 123 -2.30 -21.17 -5.64
C PRO A 123 -2.21 -19.73 -6.14
N LEU A 124 -3.08 -19.34 -7.08
CA LEU A 124 -3.15 -17.98 -7.62
C LEU A 124 -3.55 -16.96 -6.56
N MET A 125 -4.35 -17.38 -5.57
CA MET A 125 -4.67 -16.56 -4.40
C MET A 125 -3.42 -16.28 -3.58
N GLY A 126 -2.54 -17.28 -3.42
CA GLY A 126 -1.24 -17.13 -2.74
C GLY A 126 -0.30 -16.15 -3.45
N LEU A 127 -0.32 -16.10 -4.78
CA LEU A 127 0.46 -15.15 -5.58
C LEU A 127 -0.10 -13.72 -5.51
N LEU A 128 -1.41 -13.57 -5.68
CA LEU A 128 -2.10 -12.28 -5.54
C LEU A 128 -1.89 -11.71 -4.14
N ALA A 129 -2.01 -12.57 -3.12
CA ALA A 129 -1.84 -12.17 -1.74
C ALA A 129 -0.38 -11.95 -1.32
N GLY A 130 0.55 -12.64 -2.00
CA GLY A 130 1.97 -12.53 -1.76
C GLY A 130 2.60 -11.32 -2.46
N SER A 131 3.55 -11.59 -3.35
CA SER A 131 4.38 -10.56 -3.96
C SER A 131 3.62 -9.53 -4.80
N ILE A 132 2.54 -9.95 -5.49
CA ILE A 132 1.82 -9.10 -6.43
C ILE A 132 1.23 -7.87 -5.72
N THR A 133 0.57 -8.08 -4.58
CA THR A 133 -0.03 -6.99 -3.79
C THR A 133 0.98 -6.36 -2.82
N LEU A 134 1.80 -7.15 -2.12
CA LEU A 134 2.69 -6.64 -1.08
C LEU A 134 3.90 -5.85 -1.62
N SER A 135 4.43 -6.27 -2.77
CA SER A 135 5.58 -5.61 -3.41
C SER A 135 5.18 -4.77 -4.62
N GLY A 136 4.20 -5.20 -5.42
CA GLY A 136 3.71 -4.45 -6.57
C GLY A 136 2.73 -3.31 -6.24
N GLY A 137 2.14 -3.33 -5.05
CA GLY A 137 1.19 -2.31 -4.63
C GLY A 137 -0.08 -2.29 -5.47
N HIS A 138 -0.78 -1.14 -5.45
CA HIS A 138 -2.15 -1.02 -5.94
C HIS A 138 -2.28 -1.22 -7.45
N GLY A 139 -1.35 -0.66 -8.23
CA GLY A 139 -1.38 -0.75 -9.69
C GLY A 139 -1.09 -2.17 -10.18
N THR A 140 -0.10 -2.84 -9.60
CA THR A 140 0.24 -4.22 -9.97
C THR A 140 -0.85 -5.19 -9.50
N GLY A 141 -1.38 -5.04 -8.29
CA GLY A 141 -2.52 -5.83 -7.80
C GLY A 141 -3.74 -5.73 -8.71
N ALA A 142 -4.14 -4.50 -9.09
CA ALA A 142 -5.29 -4.29 -9.97
C ALA A 142 -5.07 -4.86 -11.39
N ALA A 143 -3.88 -4.68 -11.96
CA ALA A 143 -3.58 -5.18 -13.30
C ALA A 143 -3.56 -6.72 -13.36
N TRP A 144 -2.89 -7.37 -12.39
CA TRP A 144 -2.80 -8.83 -12.34
C TRP A 144 -4.12 -9.49 -11.94
N SER A 145 -4.95 -8.82 -11.14
CA SER A 145 -6.29 -9.32 -10.81
C SER A 145 -7.19 -9.39 -12.05
N LYS A 146 -7.21 -8.34 -12.89
CA LYS A 146 -7.94 -8.37 -14.17
C LYS A 146 -7.45 -9.53 -15.05
N LEU A 147 -6.13 -9.71 -15.16
CA LEU A 147 -5.53 -10.82 -15.92
C LEU A 147 -5.93 -12.20 -15.36
N PHE A 148 -6.02 -12.36 -14.05
CA PHE A 148 -6.40 -13.62 -13.40
C PHE A 148 -7.88 -13.96 -13.60
N VAL A 149 -8.76 -12.95 -13.59
CA VAL A 149 -10.17 -13.11 -13.95
C VAL A 149 -10.31 -13.51 -15.42
N GLU A 150 -9.69 -12.75 -16.33
CA GLU A 150 -9.88 -12.92 -17.79
C GLU A 150 -9.22 -14.19 -18.33
N ARG A 151 -8.04 -14.54 -17.84
CA ARG A 151 -7.20 -15.59 -18.44
C ARG A 151 -7.19 -16.90 -17.67
N TYR A 152 -7.48 -16.85 -16.37
CA TYR A 152 -7.44 -18.01 -15.47
C TYR A 152 -8.81 -18.29 -14.83
N GLY A 153 -9.86 -17.51 -15.15
CA GLY A 153 -11.22 -17.74 -14.65
C GLY A 153 -11.37 -17.52 -13.14
N PHE A 154 -10.41 -16.85 -12.50
CA PHE A 154 -10.39 -16.66 -11.06
C PHE A 154 -11.28 -15.48 -10.66
N ALA A 155 -12.60 -15.72 -10.58
CA ALA A 155 -13.62 -14.67 -10.42
C ALA A 155 -13.42 -13.74 -9.21
N ASN A 156 -12.82 -14.25 -8.12
CA ASN A 156 -12.62 -13.49 -6.87
C ASN A 156 -11.26 -12.74 -6.82
N ALA A 157 -10.49 -12.67 -7.91
CA ALA A 157 -9.16 -12.05 -7.93
C ALA A 157 -9.15 -10.61 -7.41
N THR A 158 -10.11 -9.82 -7.88
CA THR A 158 -10.17 -8.36 -7.66
C THR A 158 -10.48 -8.04 -6.19
N GLU A 159 -11.45 -8.73 -5.60
CA GLU A 159 -11.83 -8.53 -4.20
C GLU A 159 -10.70 -8.91 -3.24
N VAL A 160 -9.96 -9.97 -3.57
CA VAL A 160 -8.81 -10.43 -2.78
C VAL A 160 -7.67 -9.42 -2.83
N ALA A 161 -7.36 -8.88 -4.01
CA ALA A 161 -6.31 -7.87 -4.16
C ALA A 161 -6.65 -6.56 -3.45
N ASP A 162 -7.92 -6.10 -3.54
CA ASP A 162 -8.37 -4.88 -2.87
C ASP A 162 -8.51 -5.04 -1.35
N GLY A 163 -8.92 -6.22 -0.86
CA GLY A 163 -9.07 -6.51 0.57
C GLY A 163 -7.74 -6.73 1.30
N LEU A 164 -6.78 -7.44 0.69
CA LEU A 164 -5.50 -7.71 1.34
C LEU A 164 -4.60 -6.47 1.47
N ARG A 165 -4.78 -5.50 0.58
CA ARG A 165 -4.22 -4.14 0.68
C ARG A 165 -4.40 -3.54 2.08
N ASP A 166 -5.55 -3.78 2.70
CA ASP A 166 -5.90 -3.29 4.05
C ASP A 166 -5.30 -4.16 5.18
N PHE A 167 -4.96 -5.42 4.89
CA PHE A 167 -4.43 -6.38 5.86
C PHE A 167 -2.91 -6.31 6.04
N ARG A 168 -2.18 -5.48 5.29
CA ARG A 168 -0.72 -5.37 5.41
C ARG A 168 -0.31 -5.08 6.87
N PRO A 169 0.56 -5.90 7.51
CA PRO A 169 0.99 -5.67 8.89
C PRO A 169 1.77 -4.35 8.95
N GLY A 170 1.18 -3.34 9.57
CA GLY A 170 1.68 -1.96 9.62
C GLY A 170 0.62 -0.88 9.35
N ALA A 171 -0.52 -1.25 8.76
CA ALA A 171 -1.70 -0.39 8.74
C ALA A 171 -2.53 -0.68 10.01
N GLY A 172 -2.57 0.30 10.91
CA GLY A 172 -3.24 0.15 12.21
C GLY A 172 -4.70 -0.22 12.06
N ARG A 173 -5.10 -1.35 12.65
CA ARG A 173 -6.49 -1.60 12.98
C ARG A 173 -6.95 -0.55 14.00
N PRO A 174 -8.16 0.01 13.89
CA PRO A 174 -8.77 0.76 14.98
C PRO A 174 -9.17 -0.25 16.06
N ASP A 175 -8.27 -0.45 17.01
CA ASP A 175 -8.47 -1.35 18.13
C ASP A 175 -9.56 -0.80 19.08
N ARG A 176 -10.58 -1.62 19.35
CA ARG A 176 -11.57 -1.36 20.41
C ARG A 176 -11.05 -1.94 21.72
N ARG A 177 -10.08 -1.24 22.36
CA ARG A 177 -9.74 -1.17 23.81
C ARG A 177 -9.55 -2.49 24.62
N PRO A 178 -9.11 -2.40 25.90
CA PRO A 178 -7.89 -1.79 26.43
C PRO A 178 -7.07 -2.79 27.28
N GLY A 179 -5.73 -2.78 27.18
CA GLY A 179 -4.89 -3.45 28.18
C GLY A 179 -3.49 -3.81 27.69
N GLY A 180 -2.46 -3.34 28.42
CA GLY A 180 -1.06 -3.78 28.30
C GLY A 180 -0.33 -3.20 27.08
N ALA A 181 0.24 -2.00 27.15
CA ALA A 181 1.65 -1.80 27.50
C ALA A 181 2.50 -3.09 27.47
N LEU A 182 3.52 -3.09 26.60
CA LEU A 182 4.75 -3.91 26.47
C LEU A 182 4.94 -4.22 24.96
N SER A 183 6.07 -3.99 24.28
CA SER A 183 7.38 -3.43 24.57
C SER A 183 8.03 -3.28 23.19
N GLY A 184 8.31 -2.05 22.75
CA GLY A 184 9.06 -1.76 21.51
C GLY A 184 10.46 -1.20 21.78
N GLU A 185 10.80 -0.97 23.06
CA GLU A 185 12.12 -0.45 23.47
C GLU A 185 13.15 -1.54 23.75
N ALA A 186 12.81 -2.83 23.57
CA ALA A 186 13.74 -3.94 23.84
C ALA A 186 14.62 -4.36 22.64
N LEU A 187 14.46 -3.78 21.44
CA LEU A 187 15.22 -4.20 20.25
C LEU A 187 16.28 -3.19 19.78
N PHE A 188 16.51 -2.10 20.52
CA PHE A 188 17.48 -1.04 20.15
C PHE A 188 18.66 -0.90 21.14
N LEU A 189 18.81 -1.80 22.11
CA LEU A 189 19.92 -1.78 23.09
C LEU A 189 20.83 -3.03 23.07
N THR A 190 20.73 -3.90 22.07
CA THR A 190 21.68 -5.01 21.84
C THR A 190 22.46 -4.78 20.55
N GLY A 191 23.35 -3.80 20.57
CA GLY A 191 24.22 -3.45 19.44
C GLY A 191 25.34 -2.44 19.74
N ARG A 192 25.39 -1.91 20.97
CA ARG A 192 26.50 -1.11 21.49
C ARG A 192 26.90 -1.68 22.84
N ASP A 193 27.76 -2.70 22.82
CA ASP A 193 28.80 -2.92 23.84
C ASP A 193 29.37 -4.34 23.73
N THR A 194 30.31 -4.51 22.80
CA THR A 194 31.41 -5.47 22.96
C THR A 194 32.61 -4.94 22.19
N GLY A 195 33.63 -4.42 22.90
CA GLY A 195 34.97 -4.30 22.32
C GLY A 195 35.79 -3.04 22.61
N ARG A 196 35.80 -2.49 23.83
CA ARG A 196 36.97 -1.72 24.30
C ARG A 196 37.07 -1.70 25.84
N SER A 197 37.73 -2.71 26.39
CA SER A 197 38.31 -2.69 27.73
C SER A 197 39.79 -3.07 27.61
N GLY A 198 40.65 -2.32 28.30
CA GLY A 198 42.09 -2.58 28.41
C GLY A 198 42.92 -1.29 28.42
N GLY A 199 42.92 -0.56 29.53
CA GLY A 199 44.15 -0.33 30.29
C GLY A 199 44.43 1.19 30.38
N ALA A 200 44.15 1.84 31.51
CA ALA A 200 45.02 1.94 32.69
C ALA A 200 46.27 2.81 32.47
N ASN A 201 46.20 4.01 33.06
CA ASN A 201 47.25 4.61 33.90
C ASN A 201 48.48 5.25 33.20
N ARG A 202 48.61 6.59 33.31
CA ARG A 202 49.62 7.32 34.12
C ARG A 202 49.85 8.74 33.57
N LEU A 203 49.76 9.69 34.50
CA LEU A 203 50.35 11.05 34.55
C LEU A 203 49.91 12.07 33.49
#